data_AF-A0A926EIR3-F1
#
_entry.id   AF-A0A926EIR3-F1
#
_cell.length_a   1.000
_cell.length_b   1.000
_cell.length_c   1.000
_cell.angle_alpha   90.00
_cell.angle_beta   90.00
_cell.angle_gamma   90.00
#
_symmetry.space_group_name_H-M   'P 1'
#
loop_
_entity.id
_entity.type
_entity.pdbx_description
1 polymer ?
#
loop_
_entity_poly.entity_id
_entity_poly.type
_entity_poly.pdbx_seq_one_letter_code
_entity_poly.pdbx_strand_id
1 'polypeptide(L)' 'MFQVAGIPDIVGVVNGRFIALELKADNGKPSPLQIRNIDLIANAGGYAKFVYPKNWEDIKRELKQL' A
#
# COMPACT_ATOMS: atom_id res chain seq x y z
N MET A 1 -18.99 -5.79 8.93
CA MET A 1 -18.17 -4.63 8.52
C MET A 1 -17.71 -4.91 7.11
N PHE A 2 -18.25 -4.20 6.12
CA PHE A 2 -17.93 -4.43 4.70
C PHE A 2 -17.02 -3.30 4.25
N GLN A 3 -15.72 -3.58 4.15
CA GLN A 3 -14.79 -2.72 3.44
C GLN A 3 -15.17 -2.82 1.95
N VAL A 4 -15.31 -1.68 1.27
CA VAL A 4 -15.51 -1.68 -0.18
C VAL A 4 -14.37 -2.48 -0.80
N ALA A 5 -14.70 -3.42 -1.68
CA ALA A 5 -13.71 -4.33 -2.26
C ALA A 5 -12.55 -3.54 -2.85
N GLY A 6 -11.34 -3.79 -2.35
CA GLY A 6 -10.11 -3.21 -2.86
C GLY A 6 -9.63 -1.91 -2.20
N ILE A 7 -10.23 -1.46 -1.09
CA ILE A 7 -9.53 -0.47 -0.23
C ILE A 7 -8.28 -1.15 0.36
N PRO A 8 -7.10 -0.54 0.26
CA PRO A 8 -5.88 -1.09 0.85
C PRO A 8 -5.97 -1.27 2.37
N ASP A 9 -5.28 -2.28 2.91
CA ASP A 9 -5.35 -2.63 4.35
C ASP A 9 -5.04 -1.46 5.29
N ILE A 10 -4.08 -0.61 4.93
CA ILE A 10 -3.74 0.61 5.67
C ILE A 10 -3.79 1.80 4.70
N VAL A 11 -4.51 2.84 5.09
CA VAL A 11 -4.54 4.12 4.37
C VAL A 11 -4.30 5.27 5.34
N GLY A 12 -3.73 6.36 4.84
CA GLY A 12 -3.48 7.55 5.67
C GLY A 12 -2.84 8.69 4.89
N VAL A 13 -2.36 9.68 5.64
CA VAL A 13 -1.61 10.82 5.09
C VAL A 13 -0.35 11.01 5.92
N VAL A 14 0.79 11.10 5.25
CA VAL A 14 2.09 11.42 5.85
C VAL A 14 2.62 12.64 5.13
N ASN A 15 2.92 13.72 5.87
CA ASN A 15 3.49 14.96 5.32
C ASN A 15 2.71 15.52 4.11
N GLY A 16 1.37 15.43 4.15
CA GLY A 16 0.50 15.91 3.07
C GLY A 16 0.39 14.97 1.87
N ARG A 17 1.10 13.83 1.86
CA ARG A 17 0.99 12.80 0.83
C ARG A 17 0.09 11.66 1.27
N PHE A 18 -0.87 11.30 0.41
CA PHE A 18 -1.70 10.11 0.62
C PHE A 18 -0.84 8.83 0.58
N ILE A 19 -1.04 7.94 1.55
CA ILE A 19 -0.35 6.65 1.63
C ILE A 19 -1.36 5.49 1.64
N ALA A 20 -1.00 4.40 0.96
CA ALA A 20 -1.76 3.17 0.88
C ALA A 20 -0.83 1.95 0.97
N LEU A 21 -1.03 1.10 1.97
CA LEU A 21 -0.23 -0.10 2.16
C LEU A 21 -1.14 -1.32 2.14
N GLU A 22 -0.82 -2.27 1.26
CA GLU A 22 -1.52 -3.54 1.14
C GLU A 22 -0.65 -4.64 1.74
N LEU A 23 -1.08 -5.23 2.85
CA LEU A 23 -0.32 -6.21 3.60
C LEU A 23 -0.43 -7.60 2.94
N LYS A 24 0.69 -8.32 2.94
CA LYS A 24 0.79 -9.69 2.41
C LYS A 24 1.70 -10.52 3.31
N ALA A 25 1.33 -11.78 3.49
CA ALA A 25 2.24 -12.79 4.02
C ALA A 25 3.39 -13.04 3.03
N ASP A 26 4.48 -13.69 3.44
CA ASP A 26 5.69 -13.88 2.63
C ASP A 26 5.42 -14.42 1.20
N ASN A 27 4.44 -15.31 1.08
CA ASN A 27 4.01 -15.93 -0.18
C ASN A 27 2.61 -15.47 -0.65
N GLY A 28 2.04 -14.45 0.00
CA GLY A 28 0.73 -13.91 -0.34
C GLY A 28 0.76 -13.21 -1.69
N LYS A 29 -0.06 -13.67 -2.65
CA LYS A 29 -0.14 -13.05 -3.97
C LYS A 29 -1.24 -11.99 -4.00
N PRO A 30 -0.98 -10.79 -4.55
CA PRO A 30 -2.02 -9.81 -4.73
C PRO A 30 -2.99 -10.25 -5.84
N SER A 31 -4.27 -9.98 -5.63
CA SER A 31 -5.32 -10.14 -6.64
C SER A 31 -5.18 -9.08 -7.74
N PRO A 32 -5.73 -9.33 -8.95
CA PRO A 32 -5.73 -8.33 -10.03
C PRO A 32 -6.35 -6.99 -9.61
N LEU A 33 -7.38 -7.00 -8.76
CA LEU A 33 -8.00 -5.78 -8.25
C LEU A 33 -7.07 -5.00 -7.31
N GLN A 34 -6.35 -5.68 -6.42
CA GLN A 34 -5.38 -5.06 -5.52
C GLN A 34 -4.23 -4.42 -6.32
N ILE A 35 -3.72 -5.12 -7.34
CA ILE A 35 -2.70 -4.58 -8.26
C ILE A 35 -3.21 -3.29 -8.91
N ARG A 36 -4.38 -3.36 -9.56
CA ARG A 36 -4.99 -2.20 -10.20
C ARG A 36 -5.16 -1.01 -9.24
N ASN A 37 -5.58 -1.26 -8.01
CA ASN A 37 -5.82 -0.17 -7.06
C ASN A 37 -4.51 0.45 -6.55
N ILE A 38 -3.49 -0.35 -6.24
CA ILE A 38 -2.16 0.15 -5.89
C ILE A 38 -1.57 0.99 -7.03
N ASP A 39 -1.67 0.51 -8.28
CA ASP A 39 -1.17 1.21 -9.46
C ASP A 39 -1.90 2.55 -9.67
N LEU A 40 -3.22 2.57 -9.56
CA LEU A 40 -4.01 3.80 -9.70
C LEU A 40 -3.65 4.85 -8.64
N ILE A 41 -3.45 4.44 -7.39
CA ILE A 41 -3.05 5.36 -6.31
C ILE A 41 -1.64 5.89 -6.55
N ALA A 42 -0.69 5.02 -6.92
CA ALA A 42 0.68 5.42 -7.22
C ALA A 42 0.73 6.41 -8.41
N ASN A 43 -0.02 6.12 -9.48
CA ASN A 43 -0.12 6.98 -10.65
C ASN A 43 -0.80 8.32 -10.37
N ALA A 44 -1.67 8.40 -9.36
CA ALA A 44 -2.28 9.64 -8.89
C ALA A 44 -1.35 10.46 -7.97
N GLY A 45 -0.11 10.02 -7.73
CA GLY A 45 0.89 10.71 -6.89
C GLY A 45 0.91 10.24 -5.43
N GLY A 46 0.03 9.32 -5.04
CA GLY A 46 0.06 8.69 -3.72
C GLY A 46 1.29 7.78 -3.55
N TYR A 47 1.64 7.49 -2.30
CA TYR A 47 2.60 6.44 -1.97
C TYR A 47 1.84 5.12 -1.75
N ALA A 48 1.85 4.23 -2.74
CA ALA A 48 1.15 2.95 -2.66
C ALA A 48 2.11 1.77 -2.85
N LYS A 49 2.15 0.82 -1.90
CA LYS A 49 3.04 -0.35 -1.95
C LYS A 49 2.38 -1.61 -1.39
N PHE A 50 2.77 -2.76 -1.92
CA PHE A 50 2.59 -4.05 -1.25
C PHE A 50 3.64 -4.23 -0.15
N VAL A 51 3.19 -4.50 1.07
CA VAL A 51 4.05 -4.72 2.23
C VAL A 51 4.10 -6.21 2.54
N TYR A 52 5.32 -6.74 2.52
CA TYR A 52 5.67 -8.08 2.95
C TYR A 52 6.63 -7.97 4.14
N PRO A 53 6.72 -8.99 5.02
CA PRO A 53 7.73 -8.99 6.09
C PRO A 53 9.14 -8.69 5.58
N LYS A 54 9.51 -9.26 4.43
CA LYS A 54 10.83 -9.09 3.79
C LYS A 54 11.17 -7.68 3.32
N ASN A 55 10.18 -6.83 3.03
CA ASN A 55 10.41 -5.47 2.50
C ASN A 55 9.97 -4.37 3.48
N TRP A 56 9.54 -4.75 4.68
CA TRP A 56 9.00 -3.80 5.66
C TRP A 56 10.00 -2.73 6.07
N GLU A 57 11.25 -3.11 6.35
CA GLU A 57 12.26 -2.13 6.81
C GLU A 57 12.59 -1.09 5.74
N ASP A 58 12.54 -1.46 4.45
CA ASP A 58 12.71 -0.52 3.34
C ASP A 58 11.52 0.43 3.23
N ILE A 59 10.30 -0.10 3.26
CA ILE A 59 9.06 0.69 3.22
C ILE A 59 8.98 1.66 4.41
N LYS A 60 9.36 1.20 5.60
CA LYS A 60 9.40 2.02 6.80
C LYS A 60 10.43 3.14 6.69
N ARG A 61 11.56 2.92 6.02
CA ARG A 61 12.55 3.95 5.72
C ARG A 61 12.02 4.96 4.69
N GLU A 62 11.38 4.48 3.62
CA GLU A 62 10.71 5.32 2.61
C GLU A 62 9.63 6.21 3.26
N LEU A 63 8.77 5.64 4.11
CA LEU A 63 7.70 6.38 4.81
C LEU A 63 8.23 7.49 5.73
N LYS A 64 9.39 7.31 6.36
CA LYS A 64 10.03 8.35 7.18
C LYS A 64 10.64 9.49 6.37
N GLN A 65 10.83 9.28 5.07
CA GLN A 65 11.45 10.22 4.13
C GLN A 65 10.42 10.87 3.19
N LEU A 66 9.15 10.48 3.27
CA LEU A 66 8.03 11.17 2.62
C LEU A 66 7.89 12.59 3.15
#